data_AF-A0A7W0TRA8-F1
#
_entry.id   AF-A0A7W0TRA8-F1
#
_cell.length_a   1.000
_cell.length_b   1.000
_cell.length_c   1.000
_cell.angle_alpha   90.00
_cell.angle_beta   90.00
_cell.angle_gamma   90.00
#
_symmetry.space_group_name_H-M   'P 1'
#
loop_
_entity.id
_entity.type
_entity.pdbx_description
1 polymer ?
#
loop_
_entity_poly.entity_id
_entity_poly.type
_entity_poly.pdbx_seq_one_letter_code
_entity_poly.pdbx_strand_id
1 'polypeptide(L)' 'MAATDAMYDVRCPHCKKIFQGQLLGGAAGRHQGFKCRYCKLFVPLDRVELNQPAA' A
#
# COMPACT_ATOMS: atom_id res chain seq x y z
N MET A 1 20.36 -4.90 -1.44
CA MET A 1 18.99 -5.37 -1.14
C MET A 1 18.04 -4.25 -1.51
N ALA A 2 17.34 -4.38 -2.63
CA ALA A 2 16.53 -3.30 -3.20
C ALA A 2 15.27 -3.08 -2.35
N ALA A 3 15.21 -1.95 -1.64
CA ALA A 3 13.94 -1.41 -1.19
C ALA A 3 13.17 -1.07 -2.47
N THR A 4 12.19 -1.89 -2.81
CA THR A 4 11.40 -1.72 -4.03
C THR A 4 10.59 -0.42 -3.89
N ASP A 5 11.03 0.63 -4.57
CA ASP A 5 10.28 1.86 -4.84
C ASP A 5 9.14 1.59 -5.85
N ALA A 6 8.46 0.46 -5.69
CA ALA A 6 7.32 0.11 -6.51
C ALA A 6 6.11 0.89 -5.99
N MET A 7 5.53 1.69 -6.87
CA MET A 7 4.22 2.29 -6.66
C MET A 7 3.14 1.28 -7.00
N TYR A 8 2.22 1.05 -6.07
CA TYR A 8 1.09 0.14 -6.23
C TYR A 8 -0.21 0.92 -6.31
N ASP A 9 -1.14 0.47 -7.15
CA ASP A 9 -2.53 0.94 -7.12
C ASP A 9 -3.28 0.23 -6.00
N VAL A 10 -3.60 0.99 -4.96
CA VAL A 10 -4.14 0.50 -3.70
C VAL A 10 -5.53 1.05 -3.50
N ARG A 11 -6.49 0.16 -3.24
CA ARG A 11 -7.83 0.59 -2.84
C ARG A 11 -7.91 0.75 -1.33
N CYS A 12 -8.23 1.95 -0.85
CA CYS A 12 -8.40 2.20 0.58
C CYS A 12 -9.74 1.60 1.07
N PRO A 13 -9.77 0.75 2.11
CA PRO A 13 -11.02 0.19 2.62
C PRO A 13 -11.92 1.23 3.32
N HIS A 14 -11.35 2.37 3.75
CA HIS A 14 -12.10 3.42 4.45
C HIS A 14 -12.86 4.34 3.48
N CYS A 15 -12.17 4.94 2.50
CA CYS A 15 -12.79 5.84 1.53
C CYS A 15 -13.14 5.18 0.19
N LYS A 16 -12.74 3.91 -0.01
CA LYS A 16 -12.93 3.12 -1.23
C LYS A 16 -12.32 3.73 -2.49
N LYS A 17 -11.52 4.79 -2.34
CA LYS A 17 -10.77 5.42 -3.43
C LYS A 17 -9.50 4.64 -3.73
N ILE A 18 -9.18 4.55 -5.01
CA ILE A 18 -7.92 4.02 -5.51
C ILE A 18 -6.86 5.12 -5.41
N PHE A 19 -5.66 4.78 -4.94
CA PHE A 19 -4.53 5.68 -4.89
C PHE A 19 -3.23 4.94 -5.16
N GLN A 20 -2.28 5.61 -5.80
CA GLN A 20 -0.92 5.09 -5.88
C GLN A 20 -0.20 5.32 -4.55
N GLY A 21 0.25 4.23 -3.95
CA GLY A 21 1.00 4.22 -2.71
C GLY A 21 2.29 3.41 -2.86
N GLN A 22 3.37 3.91 -2.27
CA GLN A 22 4.56 3.10 -2.06
C GLN A 22 4.32 2.13 -0.92
N LEU A 23 4.68 0.85 -1.11
CA LEU A 23 4.60 -0.14 -0.06
C LEU A 23 5.61 0.21 1.03
N LEU A 24 5.11 0.65 2.17
CA LEU A 24 5.92 0.92 3.35
C LEU A 24 6.13 -0.42 4.06
N GLY A 25 7.35 -0.95 3.99
CA GLY A 25 7.73 -2.20 4.62
C GLY A 25 9.24 -2.24 4.87
N GLY A 26 9.65 -1.98 6.11
CA GLY A 26 11.01 -2.24 6.55
C GLY A 26 11.26 -3.75 6.63
N ALA A 27 12.53 -4.17 6.52
CA ALA A 27 13.01 -5.56 6.39
C ALA A 27 12.47 -6.60 7.41
N ALA A 28 11.74 -6.18 8.44
CA ALA A 28 10.97 -7.05 9.31
C ALA A 28 9.49 -7.03 8.88
N GLY A 29 9.06 -8.06 8.15
CA GLY A 29 7.75 -8.19 7.46
C GLY A 29 6.48 -8.21 8.33
N ARG A 30 6.47 -7.52 9.47
CA ARG A 30 5.35 -7.47 10.42
C ARG A 30 4.44 -6.25 10.23
N HIS A 31 4.90 -5.21 9.51
CA HIS A 31 4.13 -3.97 9.29
C HIS A 31 4.28 -3.48 7.85
N GLN A 32 3.83 -4.27 6.88
CA GLN A 32 3.72 -3.83 5.49
C GLN A 32 2.39 -3.12 5.27
N GLY A 33 2.39 -1.97 4.60
CA GLY A 33 1.16 -1.25 4.28
C GLY A 33 1.37 0.04 3.53
N PHE A 34 0.30 0.82 3.39
CA PHE A 34 0.27 2.04 2.59
C PHE A 34 -0.31 3.20 3.37
N LYS A 35 0.17 4.41 3.08
CA LYS A 35 -0.43 5.63 3.62
C LYS A 35 -1.43 6.18 2.62
N CYS A 36 -2.72 6.15 2.95
CA CYS A 36 -3.75 6.71 2.09
C CYS A 36 -3.69 8.25 2.11
N ARG A 37 -3.55 8.89 0.96
CA ARG A 37 -3.52 10.36 0.85
C ARG A 37 -4.87 11.04 1.12
N TYR A 38 -5.98 10.30 0.99
CA TYR A 38 -7.32 10.83 1.19
C TYR A 38 -7.75 10.79 2.66
N CYS A 39 -7.53 9.65 3.33
CA CYS A 39 -7.86 9.50 4.74
C CYS A 39 -6.73 9.97 5.66
N LYS A 40 -5.51 10.10 5.13
CA LYS A 40 -4.26 10.30 5.90
C LYS A 40 -3.98 9.17 6.91
N LEU A 41 -4.69 8.05 6.79
CA LEU A 41 -4.57 6.86 7.63
C LEU A 41 -3.59 5.86 7.02
N PHE A 42 -2.92 5.12 7.90
CA PHE A 42 -2.17 3.92 7.53
C PHE A 42 -3.16 2.78 7.27
N VAL A 43 -2.96 2.07 6.16
CA VAL A 43 -3.75 0.92 5.77
C VAL A 43 -2.83 -0.29 5.62
N PRO A 44 -3.04 -1.36 6.40
CA PRO A 44 -2.23 -2.59 6.30
C PRO A 44 -2.34 -3.24 4.92
N LEU A 45 -1.26 -3.90 4.48
CA LEU A 45 -1.24 -4.67 3.23
C LEU A 45 -2.35 -5.73 3.18
N ASP A 46 -2.58 -6.45 4.28
CA ASP A 46 -3.66 -7.44 4.43
C ASP A 46 -5.08 -6.90 4.24
N ARG A 47 -5.26 -5.58 4.34
CA ARG A 47 -6.56 -4.92 4.32
C ARG A 47 -6.79 -4.13 3.04
N VAL A 48 -5.79 -4.04 2.17
CA VAL A 48 -5.92 -3.34 0.90
C VAL A 48 -6.17 -4.33 -0.23
N GLU A 49 -7.01 -3.90 -1.16
CA GLU A 49 -7.13 -4.54 -2.46
C GLU A 49 -5.97 -4.01 -3.32
N LEU A 50 -4.92 -4.82 -3.46
CA LEU A 50 -3.82 -4.56 -4.38
C LEU A 50 -4.31 -4.88 -5.78
N ASN A 51 -4.54 -3.84 -6.59
CA ASN A 51 -4.69 -4.05 -8.02
C ASN A 51 -3.29 -4.05 -8.63
N GLN A 52 -2.53 -5.13 -8.42
CA GLN A 52 -1.22 -5.27 -9.04
C GLN A 52 -1.40 -5.34 -10.57
N PRO A 53 -0.75 -4.48 -11.37
CA PRO A 53 -0.48 -4.84 -12.75
C PRO A 53 0.50 -6.03 -12.71
N ALA A 54 0.06 -7.16 -13.25
CA ALA A 54 0.89 -8.36 -13.37
C ALA A 54 2.19 -8.03 -14.13
N ALA A 55 3.33 -8.31 -13.52
CA ALA A 55 4.63 -8.40 -14.17
C ALA A 55 5.48 -9.45 -13.45
#